data_AF-A0A928FBJ0-F1
#
_entry.id   AF-A0A928FBJ0-F1
#
_cell.length_a   1.000
_cell.length_b   1.000
_cell.length_c   1.000
_cell.angle_alpha   90.00
_cell.angle_beta   90.00
_cell.angle_gamma   90.00
#
_symmetry.space_group_name_H-M   'P 1'
#
loop_
_entity.id
_entity.type
_entity.pdbx_description
1 polymer ?
#
loop_
_entity_poly.entity_id
_entity_poly.type
_entity_poly.pdbx_seq_one_letter_code
_entity_poly.pdbx_strand_id
1 'polypeptide(L)'
;MNKQTHSALKLSYTKKYESARYSILLMLIFTLVNCALLIFGADTYFLFSAQFLYYSLVGAMFQTGKMPVESYDEFGGYDSLEFYPASYLAVIAVVIVIALAVYFVCWLKSKNLHKNWLIAALVLFSIDAVANILWFGFFIDDIIDYVFAAYIIYSLAAGVWAASKLEKLPEPIEEPVAPAEDDFGFAERDFSYSDSSNDNTEGENK
;
A
#
# COMPACT_ATOMS: atom_id res chain seq x y z
N MET A 1 2.30 15.96 27.34
CA MET A 1 1.96 14.69 26.65
C MET A 1 3.12 13.73 26.88
N ASN A 2 2.91 12.49 27.33
CA ASN A 2 4.03 11.60 27.72
C ASN A 2 4.61 10.83 26.50
N LYS A 3 5.82 10.27 26.63
CA LYS A 3 6.57 9.54 25.59
C LYS A 3 5.80 8.34 25.02
N GLN A 4 5.02 7.65 25.84
CA GLN A 4 4.17 6.50 25.47
C GLN A 4 2.96 6.91 24.62
N THR A 5 2.39 8.10 24.87
CA THR A 5 1.32 8.65 24.01
C THR A 5 1.86 9.01 22.62
N HIS A 6 3.07 9.57 22.54
CA HIS A 6 3.72 9.90 21.27
C HIS A 6 4.03 8.65 20.41
N SER A 7 4.55 7.58 21.03
CA SER A 7 4.87 6.34 20.31
C SER A 7 3.61 5.65 19.78
N ALA A 8 2.53 5.61 20.57
CA ALA A 8 1.25 5.03 20.16
C ALA A 8 0.62 5.80 18.98
N LEU A 9 0.67 7.14 19.00
CA LEU A 9 0.18 7.98 17.91
C LEU A 9 0.98 7.79 16.62
N LYS A 10 2.32 7.75 16.72
CA LYS A 10 3.21 7.52 15.57
C LYS A 10 2.88 6.18 14.90
N LEU A 11 2.75 5.10 15.69
CA LEU A 11 2.38 3.78 15.18
C LEU A 11 1.01 3.79 14.49
N SER A 12 0.00 4.43 15.08
CA SER A 12 -1.35 4.52 14.49
C SER A 12 -1.33 5.22 13.13
N TYR A 13 -0.61 6.34 13.01
CA TYR A 13 -0.50 7.07 11.74
C TYR A 13 0.31 6.30 10.70
N THR A 14 1.39 5.62 11.09
CA THR A 14 2.15 4.77 10.17
C THR A 14 1.27 3.66 9.59
N LYS A 15 0.46 2.99 10.41
CA LYS A 15 -0.49 1.97 9.95
C LYS A 15 -1.50 2.50 8.93
N LYS A 16 -2.05 3.71 9.17
CA LYS A 16 -2.97 4.35 8.22
C LYS A 16 -2.28 4.70 6.90
N TYR A 17 -1.05 5.18 6.96
CA TYR A 17 -0.25 5.48 5.77
C TYR A 17 0.06 4.22 4.96
N GLU A 18 0.49 3.14 5.61
CA GLU A 18 0.74 1.85 4.97
C GLU A 18 -0.53 1.26 4.36
N SER A 19 -1.64 1.30 5.08
CA SER A 19 -2.95 0.83 4.57
C SER A 19 -3.36 1.57 3.29
N ALA A 20 -3.16 2.89 3.21
CA ALA A 20 -3.41 3.66 2.00
C ALA A 20 -2.53 3.21 0.83
N ARG A 21 -1.25 2.92 1.09
CA ARG A 21 -0.34 2.40 0.06
C ARG A 21 -0.73 1.00 -0.41
N TYR A 22 -1.15 0.13 0.49
CA TYR A 22 -1.69 -1.19 0.13
C TYR A 22 -2.99 -1.07 -0.66
N SER A 23 -3.82 -0.07 -0.38
CA SER A 23 -5.03 0.20 -1.17
C SER A 23 -4.69 0.54 -2.63
N ILE A 24 -3.65 1.35 -2.90
CA ILE A 24 -3.20 1.60 -4.29
C ILE A 24 -2.77 0.30 -4.96
N LEU A 25 -1.96 -0.50 -4.27
CA LEU A 25 -1.41 -1.74 -4.81
C LEU A 25 -2.51 -2.78 -5.08
N LEU A 26 -3.42 -2.96 -4.13
CA LEU A 26 -4.52 -3.91 -4.24
C LEU A 26 -5.47 -3.53 -5.39
N MET A 27 -5.81 -2.24 -5.49
CA MET A 27 -6.61 -1.70 -6.59
C MET A 27 -5.93 -1.97 -7.93
N LEU A 28 -4.63 -1.71 -8.04
CA LEU A 28 -3.87 -1.93 -9.28
C LEU A 28 -3.87 -3.41 -9.67
N ILE A 29 -3.56 -4.30 -8.72
CA ILE A 29 -3.54 -5.75 -8.96
C ILE A 29 -4.91 -6.24 -9.40
N PHE A 30 -5.97 -5.87 -8.69
CA PHE A 30 -7.32 -6.30 -9.04
C PHE A 30 -7.80 -5.71 -10.35
N THR A 31 -7.41 -4.49 -10.72
CA THR A 31 -7.71 -3.96 -12.05
C THR A 31 -7.03 -4.77 -13.16
N LEU A 32 -5.75 -5.14 -12.98
CA LEU A 32 -5.04 -6.01 -13.92
C LEU A 32 -5.69 -7.39 -14.02
N VAL A 33 -6.05 -7.97 -12.88
CA VAL A 33 -6.74 -9.27 -12.83
C VAL A 33 -8.09 -9.18 -13.52
N ASN A 34 -8.87 -8.13 -13.30
CA ASN A 34 -10.15 -7.92 -14.00
C ASN A 34 -9.97 -7.82 -15.50
N CYS A 35 -8.96 -7.09 -15.97
CA CYS A 35 -8.65 -7.03 -17.40
C CYS A 35 -8.30 -8.40 -17.96
N ALA A 36 -7.50 -9.19 -17.23
CA ALA A 36 -7.16 -10.55 -17.65
C ALA A 36 -8.38 -11.48 -17.66
N LEU A 37 -9.20 -11.45 -16.61
CA LEU A 37 -10.44 -12.21 -16.49
C LEU A 37 -11.37 -11.92 -17.66
N LEU A 38 -11.56 -10.64 -18.01
CA LEU A 38 -12.35 -10.22 -19.17
C LEU A 38 -11.78 -10.78 -20.48
N ILE A 39 -10.46 -10.70 -20.70
CA ILE A 39 -9.82 -11.24 -21.90
C ILE A 39 -10.00 -12.76 -22.02
N PHE A 40 -10.05 -13.46 -20.89
CA PHE A 40 -10.32 -14.90 -20.84
C PHE A 40 -11.81 -15.27 -20.82
N GLY A 41 -12.71 -14.28 -20.93
CA GLY A 41 -14.16 -14.51 -21.01
C GLY A 41 -14.80 -14.89 -19.67
N ALA A 42 -14.25 -14.43 -18.55
CA ALA A 42 -14.86 -14.65 -17.25
C ALA A 42 -15.94 -13.61 -16.96
N ASP A 43 -17.08 -14.07 -16.43
CA ASP A 43 -18.24 -13.23 -16.09
C ASP A 43 -18.15 -12.62 -14.67
N THR A 44 -16.96 -12.59 -14.09
CA THR A 44 -16.74 -12.11 -12.72
C THR A 44 -15.58 -11.14 -12.68
N TYR A 45 -15.64 -10.20 -11.73
CA TYR A 45 -14.61 -9.20 -11.53
C TYR A 45 -14.50 -8.80 -10.06
N PHE A 46 -13.34 -8.26 -9.68
CA PHE A 46 -13.06 -7.72 -8.36
C PHE A 46 -13.51 -6.26 -8.25
N LEU A 47 -14.31 -5.98 -7.24
CA LEU A 47 -14.92 -4.67 -7.00
C LEU A 47 -13.90 -3.61 -6.55
N PHE A 48 -12.83 -4.02 -5.87
CA PHE A 48 -11.77 -3.13 -5.41
C PHE A 48 -10.79 -2.86 -6.57
N SER A 49 -11.22 -2.11 -7.58
CA SER A 49 -10.44 -1.84 -8.80
C SER A 49 -10.69 -0.41 -9.32
N ALA A 50 -9.91 0.02 -10.32
CA ALA A 50 -10.19 1.23 -11.09
C ALA A 50 -11.28 0.90 -12.11
N GLN A 51 -12.53 1.16 -11.72
CA GLN A 51 -13.73 0.76 -12.45
C GLN A 51 -13.80 1.42 -13.82
N PHE A 52 -13.48 2.71 -13.93
CA PHE A 52 -13.55 3.38 -15.22
C PHE A 52 -12.57 2.74 -16.23
N LEU A 53 -11.36 2.39 -15.79
CA LEU A 53 -10.40 1.67 -16.65
C LEU A 53 -10.90 0.29 -17.06
N TYR A 54 -11.48 -0.47 -16.13
CA TYR A 54 -12.05 -1.80 -16.42
C TYR A 54 -13.22 -1.72 -17.41
N TYR A 55 -14.22 -0.89 -17.14
CA TYR A 55 -15.40 -0.75 -18.02
C TYR A 55 -15.05 -0.12 -19.37
N SER A 56 -14.00 0.70 -19.45
CA SER A 56 -13.47 1.17 -20.74
C SER A 56 -12.97 0.01 -21.60
N LEU A 57 -12.34 -1.00 -21.00
CA LEU A 57 -11.92 -2.20 -21.74
C LEU A 57 -13.12 -3.04 -22.17
N VAL A 58 -14.12 -3.24 -21.29
CA VAL A 58 -15.39 -3.91 -21.62
C VAL A 58 -16.05 -3.23 -22.82
N GLY A 59 -16.20 -1.89 -22.75
CA GLY A 59 -16.80 -1.10 -23.82
C GLY A 59 -16.01 -1.19 -25.13
N ALA A 60 -14.67 -1.19 -25.07
CA ALA A 60 -13.83 -1.32 -26.26
C ALA A 60 -13.90 -2.72 -26.90
N MET A 61 -13.96 -3.78 -26.08
CA MET A 61 -14.14 -5.15 -26.55
C MET A 61 -15.53 -5.32 -27.18
N PHE A 62 -16.57 -4.77 -26.55
CA PHE A 62 -17.93 -4.77 -27.09
C PHE A 62 -17.97 -4.10 -28.47
N GLN A 63 -17.44 -2.87 -28.57
CA GLN A 63 -17.41 -2.06 -29.80
C GLN A 63 -16.57 -2.67 -30.93
N THR A 64 -15.66 -3.59 -30.64
CA THR A 64 -14.81 -4.26 -31.65
C THR A 64 -15.22 -5.70 -31.96
N GLY A 65 -16.38 -6.14 -31.45
CA GLY A 65 -16.89 -7.49 -31.73
C GLY A 65 -16.11 -8.59 -30.99
N LYS A 66 -15.47 -8.26 -29.85
CA LYS A 66 -14.59 -9.16 -29.07
C LYS A 66 -15.22 -9.71 -27.80
N MET A 67 -16.46 -9.33 -27.50
CA MET A 67 -17.25 -9.96 -26.44
C MET A 67 -17.89 -11.26 -26.98
N PRO A 68 -18.36 -12.16 -26.09
CA PRO A 68 -19.18 -13.30 -26.48
C PRO A 68 -20.40 -12.86 -27.30
N VAL A 69 -20.83 -13.69 -28.27
CA VAL A 69 -21.90 -13.35 -29.23
C VAL A 69 -23.22 -13.04 -28.50
N GLU A 70 -23.47 -13.72 -27.40
CA GLU A 70 -24.65 -13.57 -26.54
C GLU A 70 -24.74 -12.16 -25.91
N SER A 71 -23.61 -11.46 -25.76
CA SER A 71 -23.58 -10.09 -25.23
C SER A 71 -24.25 -9.07 -26.16
N TYR A 72 -24.48 -9.43 -27.42
CA TYR A 72 -25.04 -8.55 -28.44
C TYR A 72 -26.54 -8.75 -28.68
N ASP A 73 -27.15 -9.77 -28.08
CA ASP A 73 -28.56 -10.13 -28.31
C ASP A 73 -29.51 -8.99 -27.90
N GLU A 74 -29.21 -8.29 -26.81
CA GLU A 74 -29.97 -7.13 -26.34
C GLU A 74 -29.84 -5.91 -27.28
N PHE A 75 -28.84 -5.91 -28.16
CA PHE A 75 -28.53 -4.82 -29.09
C PHE A 75 -28.91 -5.13 -30.55
N GLY A 76 -29.78 -6.12 -30.78
CA GLY A 76 -30.24 -6.52 -32.12
C GLY A 76 -29.44 -7.67 -32.75
N GLY A 77 -28.50 -8.25 -32.01
CA GLY A 77 -27.68 -9.39 -32.41
C GLY A 77 -26.37 -8.97 -33.10
N TYR A 78 -25.38 -9.86 -33.05
CA TYR A 78 -24.01 -9.60 -33.52
C TYR A 78 -23.93 -9.07 -34.95
N ASP A 79 -24.68 -9.69 -35.87
CA ASP A 79 -24.65 -9.33 -37.30
C ASP A 79 -25.33 -7.98 -37.62
N SER A 80 -26.06 -7.40 -36.66
CA SER A 80 -26.74 -6.12 -36.83
C SER A 80 -25.87 -4.91 -36.52
N LEU A 81 -24.67 -5.12 -35.95
CA LEU A 81 -23.80 -4.07 -35.44
C LEU A 81 -22.60 -3.82 -36.36
N GLU A 82 -22.26 -2.55 -36.53
CA GLU A 82 -21.00 -2.16 -37.16
C GLU A 82 -19.90 -2.09 -36.10
N PHE A 83 -18.85 -2.90 -36.27
CA PHE A 83 -17.73 -2.95 -35.33
C PHE A 83 -16.61 -2.00 -35.71
N TYR A 84 -16.01 -1.39 -34.70
CA TYR A 84 -14.79 -0.60 -34.84
C TYR A 84 -13.59 -1.50 -35.21
N PRO A 85 -12.58 -0.94 -35.90
CA PRO A 85 -11.36 -1.68 -36.21
C PRO A 85 -10.60 -2.06 -34.93
N ALA A 86 -9.83 -3.16 -34.99
CA ALA A 86 -9.03 -3.64 -33.86
C ALA A 86 -8.03 -2.60 -33.30
N SER A 87 -7.63 -1.61 -34.10
CA SER A 87 -6.80 -0.49 -33.65
C SER A 87 -7.45 0.34 -32.55
N TYR A 88 -8.79 0.45 -32.53
CA TYR A 88 -9.52 1.14 -31.48
C TYR A 88 -9.29 0.47 -30.11
N LEU A 89 -9.47 -0.86 -30.04
CA LEU A 89 -9.20 -1.64 -28.83
C LEU A 89 -7.74 -1.50 -28.40
N ALA A 90 -6.79 -1.53 -29.35
CA ALA A 90 -5.37 -1.36 -29.05
C ALA A 90 -5.06 0.00 -28.41
N VAL A 91 -5.66 1.09 -28.92
CA VAL A 91 -5.50 2.44 -28.35
C VAL A 91 -6.04 2.49 -26.92
N ILE A 92 -7.24 1.97 -26.67
CA ILE A 92 -7.83 1.93 -25.32
C ILE A 92 -6.97 1.10 -24.37
N ALA A 93 -6.49 -0.07 -24.79
CA ALA A 93 -5.61 -0.92 -23.99
C ALA A 93 -4.30 -0.18 -23.61
N VAL A 94 -3.69 0.55 -24.56
CA VAL A 94 -2.49 1.36 -24.29
C VAL A 94 -2.78 2.46 -23.27
N VAL A 95 -3.90 3.16 -23.38
CA VAL A 95 -4.30 4.20 -22.41
C VAL A 95 -4.48 3.61 -21.01
N ILE A 96 -5.12 2.43 -20.90
CA ILE A 96 -5.27 1.72 -19.61
C ILE A 96 -3.92 1.36 -19.03
N VAL A 97 -3.01 0.78 -19.83
CA VAL A 97 -1.66 0.42 -19.37
C VAL A 97 -0.90 1.65 -18.87
N ILE A 98 -0.99 2.79 -19.57
CA ILE A 98 -0.37 4.04 -19.15
C ILE A 98 -0.96 4.51 -17.81
N ALA A 99 -2.29 4.50 -17.66
CA ALA A 99 -2.94 4.91 -16.42
C ALA A 99 -2.51 4.02 -15.23
N LEU A 100 -2.47 2.70 -15.42
CA LEU A 100 -1.99 1.75 -14.42
C LEU A 100 -0.51 1.97 -14.07
N ALA A 101 0.33 2.30 -15.06
CA ALA A 101 1.73 2.65 -14.81
C ALA A 101 1.86 3.92 -13.97
N VAL A 102 1.01 4.93 -14.17
CA VAL A 102 0.98 6.14 -13.32
C VAL A 102 0.61 5.78 -11.88
N TYR A 103 -0.41 4.94 -11.65
CA TYR A 103 -0.72 4.45 -10.31
C TYR A 103 0.44 3.68 -9.68
N PHE A 104 1.13 2.84 -10.46
CA PHE A 104 2.31 2.12 -10.00
C PHE A 104 3.43 3.07 -9.56
N VAL A 105 3.67 4.14 -10.33
CA VAL A 105 4.65 5.18 -9.97
C VAL A 105 4.24 5.89 -8.67
N CYS A 106 2.97 6.26 -8.51
CA CYS A 106 2.46 6.84 -7.26
C CYS A 106 2.68 5.91 -6.06
N TRP A 107 2.47 4.60 -6.24
CA TRP A 107 2.75 3.61 -5.20
C TRP A 107 4.24 3.47 -4.88
N LEU A 108 5.12 3.44 -5.90
CA LEU A 108 6.57 3.36 -5.71
C LEU A 108 7.11 4.59 -4.98
N LYS A 109 6.70 5.78 -5.42
CA LYS A 109 7.20 7.05 -4.89
C LYS A 109 6.60 7.42 -3.54
N SER A 110 5.54 6.74 -3.09
CA SER A 110 5.04 6.88 -1.71
C SER A 110 5.85 6.08 -0.67
N LYS A 111 6.96 5.40 -1.03
CA LYS A 111 7.72 4.57 -0.07
C LYS A 111 8.37 5.31 1.11
N ASN A 112 8.50 6.64 1.08
CA ASN A 112 9.19 7.42 2.12
C ASN A 112 8.33 8.54 2.70
N LEU A 113 7.06 8.26 3.05
CA LEU A 113 6.15 9.26 3.63
C LEU A 113 5.91 10.49 2.73
N HIS A 114 6.19 10.39 1.43
CA HIS A 114 5.92 11.45 0.48
C HIS A 114 4.42 11.60 0.24
N LYS A 115 3.79 12.45 1.04
CA LYS A 115 2.36 12.77 0.98
C LYS A 115 1.89 13.16 -0.42
N ASN A 116 2.70 13.91 -1.17
CA ASN A 116 2.31 14.44 -2.48
C ASN A 116 1.96 13.34 -3.49
N TRP A 117 2.65 12.20 -3.46
CA TRP A 117 2.34 11.06 -4.34
C TRP A 117 1.06 10.34 -3.92
N LEU A 118 0.74 10.35 -2.62
CA LEU A 118 -0.51 9.82 -2.11
C LEU A 118 -1.69 10.74 -2.44
N ILE A 119 -1.49 12.06 -2.41
CA ILE A 119 -2.46 13.05 -2.92
C ILE A 119 -2.68 12.84 -4.41
N ALA A 120 -1.62 12.66 -5.21
CA ALA A 120 -1.75 12.38 -6.63
C ALA A 120 -2.58 11.10 -6.89
N ALA A 121 -2.31 10.01 -6.16
CA ALA A 121 -3.11 8.79 -6.25
C ALA A 121 -4.58 9.00 -5.87
N LEU A 122 -4.85 9.77 -4.80
CA LEU A 122 -6.20 10.12 -4.38
C LEU A 122 -6.96 10.90 -5.47
N VAL A 123 -6.32 11.91 -6.06
CA VAL A 123 -6.91 12.71 -7.14
C VAL A 123 -7.18 11.85 -8.36
N LEU A 124 -6.22 11.04 -8.80
CA LEU A 124 -6.38 10.14 -9.94
C LEU A 124 -7.55 9.16 -9.72
N PHE A 125 -7.62 8.54 -8.53
CA PHE A 125 -8.68 7.58 -8.23
C PHE A 125 -10.05 8.26 -8.09
N SER A 126 -10.09 9.48 -7.58
CA SER A 126 -11.33 10.26 -7.53
C SER A 126 -11.81 10.64 -8.93
N ILE A 127 -10.90 10.94 -9.86
CA ILE A 127 -11.23 11.16 -11.28
C ILE A 127 -11.76 9.87 -11.90
N ASP A 128 -11.12 8.72 -11.65
CA ASP A 128 -11.59 7.41 -12.12
C ASP A 128 -13.04 7.12 -11.66
N ALA A 129 -13.31 7.28 -10.36
CA ALA A 129 -14.64 7.05 -9.79
C ALA A 129 -15.70 8.01 -10.35
N VAL A 130 -15.36 9.29 -10.52
CA VAL A 130 -16.29 10.27 -11.12
C VAL A 130 -16.49 10.02 -12.61
N ALA A 131 -15.42 9.69 -13.35
CA ALA A 131 -15.51 9.37 -14.78
C ALA A 131 -16.36 8.13 -15.01
N ASN A 132 -16.28 7.13 -14.14
CA ASN A 132 -17.16 5.96 -14.18
C ASN A 132 -18.64 6.37 -14.15
N ILE A 133 -19.03 7.17 -13.16
CA ILE A 133 -20.42 7.63 -12.99
C ILE A 133 -20.86 8.53 -14.16
N LEU A 134 -20.00 9.44 -14.63
CA LEU A 134 -20.36 10.38 -15.70
C LEU A 134 -20.47 9.71 -17.07
N TRP A 135 -19.66 8.69 -17.35
CA TRP A 135 -19.61 8.04 -18.66
C TRP A 135 -20.54 6.84 -18.77
N PHE A 136 -20.57 6.00 -17.74
CA PHE A 136 -21.37 4.78 -17.74
C PHE A 136 -22.72 4.98 -17.05
N GLY A 137 -22.88 6.03 -16.26
CA GLY A 137 -24.12 6.33 -15.53
C GLY A 137 -24.07 5.86 -14.08
N PHE A 138 -25.17 6.09 -13.36
CA PHE A 138 -25.35 5.62 -11.99
C PHE A 138 -26.48 4.58 -11.96
N PHE A 139 -26.14 3.35 -11.61
CA PHE A 139 -27.10 2.24 -11.48
C PHE A 139 -27.11 1.68 -10.07
N ILE A 140 -28.30 1.35 -9.56
CA ILE A 140 -28.44 0.77 -8.22
C ILE A 140 -27.79 -0.61 -8.14
N ASP A 141 -27.74 -1.34 -9.26
CA ASP A 141 -27.11 -2.66 -9.34
C ASP A 141 -25.60 -2.59 -9.03
N ASP A 142 -24.96 -1.45 -9.30
CA ASP A 142 -23.55 -1.17 -9.00
C ASP A 142 -23.36 -0.51 -7.61
N ILE A 143 -24.32 -0.60 -6.69
CA ILE A 143 -24.19 0.06 -5.38
C ILE A 143 -22.97 -0.42 -4.60
N ILE A 144 -22.65 -1.71 -4.71
CA ILE A 144 -21.51 -2.31 -4.01
C ILE A 144 -20.20 -1.78 -4.60
N ASP A 145 -20.13 -1.59 -5.91
CA ASP A 145 -19.03 -0.97 -6.64
C ASP A 145 -18.73 0.44 -6.12
N TYR A 146 -19.76 1.28 -5.97
CA TYR A 146 -19.58 2.63 -5.42
C TYR A 146 -19.15 2.62 -3.95
N VAL A 147 -19.61 1.65 -3.15
CA VAL A 147 -19.17 1.50 -1.75
C VAL A 147 -17.67 1.19 -1.69
N PHE A 148 -17.17 0.30 -2.54
CA PHE A 148 -15.73 0.00 -2.60
C PHE A 148 -14.91 1.17 -3.12
N ALA A 149 -15.39 1.89 -4.14
CA ALA A 149 -14.75 3.12 -4.60
C ALA A 149 -14.66 4.18 -3.48
N ALA A 150 -15.76 4.40 -2.75
CA ALA A 150 -15.76 5.30 -1.59
C ALA A 150 -14.80 4.84 -0.49
N TYR A 151 -14.69 3.53 -0.26
CA TYR A 151 -13.74 2.96 0.70
C TYR A 151 -12.28 3.21 0.30
N ILE A 152 -11.93 3.08 -0.98
CA ILE A 152 -10.58 3.39 -1.49
C ILE A 152 -10.28 4.89 -1.33
N ILE A 153 -11.22 5.77 -1.68
CA ILE A 153 -11.07 7.22 -1.47
C ILE A 153 -10.84 7.53 0.01
N TYR A 154 -11.62 6.90 0.89
CA TYR A 154 -11.46 7.06 2.34
C TYR A 154 -10.08 6.59 2.83
N SER A 155 -9.61 5.42 2.39
CA SER A 155 -8.30 4.89 2.83
C SER A 155 -7.15 5.79 2.37
N LEU A 156 -7.20 6.31 1.14
CA LEU A 156 -6.23 7.25 0.59
C LEU A 156 -6.25 8.59 1.34
N ALA A 157 -7.44 9.16 1.59
CA ALA A 157 -7.59 10.38 2.37
C ALA A 157 -7.06 10.22 3.81
N ALA A 158 -7.35 9.08 4.46
CA ALA A 158 -6.84 8.76 5.79
C ALA A 158 -5.31 8.65 5.79
N GLY A 159 -4.70 8.09 4.74
CA GLY A 159 -3.26 8.04 4.58
C GLY A 159 -2.62 9.42 4.37
N VAL A 160 -3.25 10.29 3.57
CA VAL A 160 -2.77 11.68 3.32
C VAL A 160 -2.80 12.48 4.63
N TRP A 161 -3.88 12.33 5.39
CA TRP A 161 -4.01 12.95 6.70
C TRP A 161 -2.96 12.41 7.68
N ALA A 162 -2.75 11.09 7.72
CA ALA A 162 -1.76 10.47 8.58
C ALA A 162 -0.33 10.93 8.25
N ALA A 163 0.03 11.00 6.96
CA ALA A 163 1.33 11.55 6.52
C ALA A 163 1.52 13.00 7.00
N SER A 164 0.47 13.83 6.88
CA SER A 164 0.50 15.22 7.36
C SER A 164 0.68 15.35 8.87
N LYS A 165 0.25 14.35 9.64
CA LYS A 165 0.43 14.31 11.10
C LYS A 165 1.81 13.78 11.49
N LEU A 166 2.33 12.80 10.75
CA LEU A 166 3.67 12.26 10.93
C LEU A 166 4.76 13.31 10.66
N GLU A 167 4.60 14.13 9.61
CA GLU A 167 5.51 15.25 9.31
C GLU A 167 5.61 16.29 10.45
N LYS A 168 4.57 16.38 11.31
CA LYS A 168 4.49 17.37 12.40
C LYS A 168 4.91 16.81 13.76
N LEU A 169 5.13 15.51 13.87
CA LEU A 169 5.56 14.89 15.12
C LEU A 169 7.08 15.10 15.25
N PRO A 170 7.58 15.63 16.39
CA PRO A 170 9.01 15.72 16.61
C PRO A 170 9.63 14.32 16.52
N GLU A 171 10.75 14.20 15.82
CA GLU A 171 11.52 12.96 15.85
C GLU A 171 11.86 12.63 17.31
N PRO A 172 11.78 11.36 17.74
CA PRO A 172 12.29 10.98 19.05
C PRO A 172 13.74 11.44 19.08
N ILE A 173 14.07 12.34 20.00
CA ILE A 173 15.46 12.63 20.33
C ILE A 173 16.04 11.26 20.69
N GLU A 174 16.92 10.73 19.84
CA GLU A 174 17.79 9.63 20.23
C GLU A 174 18.58 10.17 21.42
N GLU A 175 18.13 9.87 22.63
CA GLU A 175 18.94 10.08 23.82
C GLU A 175 20.25 9.34 23.53
N PRO A 176 21.41 10.02 23.53
CA PRO A 176 22.67 9.36 23.26
C PRO A 176 22.75 8.20 24.24
N VAL A 177 22.86 6.98 23.70
CA VAL A 177 23.15 5.80 24.48
C VAL A 177 24.37 6.17 25.30
N ALA A 178 24.18 6.41 26.61
CA ALA A 178 25.29 6.68 27.50
C ALA A 178 26.30 5.56 27.25
N PRO A 179 27.58 5.88 26.94
CA PRO A 179 28.57 4.85 26.75
C PRO A 179 28.48 3.96 27.98
N ALA A 180 28.34 2.64 27.75
CA ALA A 180 28.30 1.66 28.81
C ALA A 180 29.42 2.01 29.79
N GLU A 181 29.08 2.21 31.06
CA GLU A 181 30.09 2.39 32.09
C GLU A 181 31.01 1.17 32.00
N ASP A 182 32.22 1.40 31.50
CA ASP A 182 33.28 0.40 31.49
C ASP A 182 33.48 -0.04 32.93
N ASP A 183 33.07 -1.27 33.21
CA ASP A 183 33.25 -1.99 34.47
C ASP A 183 34.75 -2.16 34.73
N PHE A 184 35.41 -1.11 35.25
CA PHE A 184 36.70 -1.21 35.92
C PHE A 184 36.48 -1.66 37.36
N GLY A 185 36.02 -2.89 37.51
CA GLY A 185 35.92 -3.62 38.77
C GLY A 185 36.94 -4.75 38.86
N PHE A 186 38.24 -4.43 38.85
CA PHE A 186 39.27 -5.42 39.20
C PHE A 186 39.13 -5.81 40.67
N ALA A 187 38.48 -6.95 40.90
CA ALA A 187 38.43 -7.61 42.19
C ALA A 187 39.76 -8.35 42.43
N GLU A 188 40.72 -7.69 43.09
CA GLU A 188 41.81 -8.37 43.79
C GLU A 188 41.52 -8.33 45.29
N ARG A 189 41.02 -9.46 45.81
CA ARG A 189 41.04 -9.77 47.25
C ARG A 189 41.35 -11.26 47.43
N ASP A 190 42.58 -11.63 47.09
CA ASP A 190 43.17 -12.87 47.59
C ASP A 190 43.69 -12.62 49.01
N PHE A 191 42.89 -13.03 50.00
CA PHE A 191 43.34 -13.16 51.38
C PHE A 191 42.84 -14.50 51.92
N SER A 192 43.54 -15.59 51.60
CA SER A 192 43.42 -16.86 52.33
C SER A 192 44.59 -16.98 53.29
N TYR A 193 44.32 -16.77 54.58
CA TYR A 193 45.23 -17.11 55.66
C TYR A 193 44.63 -18.26 56.47
N SER A 194 45.17 -19.46 56.26
CA SER A 194 45.14 -20.52 57.27
C SER A 194 46.25 -21.54 56.92
N ASP A 195 47.39 -21.42 57.58
CA ASP A 195 48.22 -22.60 57.80
C ASP A 195 48.68 -22.62 59.25
N SER A 196 48.40 -23.76 59.87
CA SER A 196 48.73 -24.09 61.24
C SER A 196 49.72 -25.25 61.18
N SER A 197 50.97 -24.98 61.51
CA SER A 197 51.88 -26.05 61.95
C SER A 197 52.98 -25.48 62.83
N ASN A 198 52.99 -25.97 64.08
CA ASN A 198 54.18 -26.04 64.93
C ASN A 198 55.29 -26.79 64.18
N ASP A 199 56.54 -26.36 64.29
CA ASP A 199 57.54 -27.03 65.13
C ASP A 199 58.84 -26.21 65.14
N ASN A 200 59.63 -26.44 66.18
CA ASN A 200 60.78 -25.71 66.66
C ASN A 200 62.02 -25.81 65.74
N THR A 201 62.92 -24.83 65.82
CA THR A 201 64.29 -24.93 66.40
C THR A 201 65.28 -23.94 65.78
N GLU A 202 66.04 -23.34 66.70
CA GLU A 202 67.47 -22.99 66.60
C GLU A 202 67.99 -22.01 65.55
N GLY A 203 68.63 -20.95 66.06
CA GLY A 203 70.09 -20.93 65.94
C GLY A 203 70.71 -19.84 65.06
N GLU A 204 71.34 -18.89 65.73
CA GLU A 204 72.65 -18.31 65.40
C GLU A 204 72.83 -17.34 64.21
N ASN A 205 73.07 -16.07 64.60
CA ASN A 205 74.33 -15.35 64.42
C ASN A 205 75.01 -15.40 63.03
N LYS A 206 74.89 -14.32 62.26
CA LYS A 206 75.89 -13.23 62.09
C LYS A 206 75.55 -12.34 60.91
#